data_AF-A0A317HM44-F1
#
_entry.id   AF-A0A317HM44-F1
#
_cell.length_a   1.000
_cell.length_b   1.000
_cell.length_c   1.000
_cell.angle_alpha   90.00
_cell.angle_beta   90.00
_cell.angle_gamma   90.00
#
_symmetry.space_group_name_H-M   'P 1'
#
loop_
_entity.id
_entity.type
_entity.pdbx_description
1 polymer ?
#
loop_
_entity_poly.entity_id
_entity_poly.type
_entity_poly.pdbx_seq_one_letter_code
_entity_poly.pdbx_strand_id
1 'polypeptide(L)'
;MNSKPLAILVSFLAVTALSAQEPPQPQPPQGEPPAQGSPARPGGTPPGSEPQPYDKVITKEAKSKKGIFTVHQIKDRYFYEIPKDMLDKEFLWNTQIAKTVDGAGYGGQELSDRVVRWELNANKVHLRYITYNVVADPTTPIARAVNAANNDTIIMTFPVAAFKDDDPVIDVTRLFTTDVTEISARQRLGANTMDSSRSYVERISSYPENIEAVVTVTYTRGAQGPGGANPNPAPQPPFGGAMRPGSATVVLHHSMVKLPDKPMMPRMLDERVGFFNVNQIDYSRDEHRAPRVRYITRWRLEKKDPSAAVSEPLKPIVYYIDAATPMKWREWLKKGVESWQPAFEAAGFKNAIMAKMAPTPEEDPEFSPEDVRYSVIRWLPSTVENASGPHIADPRTGEILNADIQFYHNVMNLQRDWYFVQAGPLDPRARKLPLPDDLMGRLLEFVTAHEVGHTLGFPHNMKASSMYPQEKVRDPQWLHKMGHTPSIMDYSRFNYVVQPEDQVPVEDLVPRIGPYDVWATKWGYTPIVTARSADEEKPTLDQWAREQDATPWYRFTTA
;
A
#
# COMPACT_ATOMS: atom_id res chain seq x y z
N MET A 1 40.70 59.24 -23.26
CA MET A 1 39.27 58.85 -23.32
C MET A 1 39.22 57.38 -22.93
N ASN A 2 39.20 57.07 -21.62
CA ASN A 2 38.01 56.87 -20.77
C ASN A 2 37.03 55.85 -21.40
N SER A 3 36.56 54.79 -20.74
CA SER A 3 36.58 54.40 -19.32
C SER A 3 35.93 53.01 -19.19
N LYS A 4 36.38 52.21 -18.21
CA LYS A 4 35.72 50.97 -17.75
C LYS A 4 34.38 51.30 -17.06
N PRO A 5 33.34 50.45 -17.12
CA PRO A 5 32.15 50.64 -16.29
C PRO A 5 32.39 50.11 -14.87
N LEU A 6 32.19 51.01 -13.91
CA LEU A 6 32.12 50.79 -12.47
C LEU A 6 30.64 50.55 -12.12
N ALA A 7 30.35 49.45 -11.42
CA ALA A 7 29.02 49.17 -10.89
C ALA A 7 28.72 50.13 -9.72
N ILE A 8 27.66 50.93 -9.85
CA ILE A 8 27.14 51.81 -8.80
C ILE A 8 26.04 51.07 -8.04
N LEU A 9 26.28 50.89 -6.75
CA LEU A 9 25.33 50.43 -5.73
C LEU A 9 24.30 51.54 -5.49
N VAL A 10 23.01 51.29 -5.73
CA VAL A 10 21.92 52.22 -5.39
C VAL A 10 21.29 51.75 -4.08
N SER A 11 21.57 52.50 -3.02
CA SER A 11 20.98 52.35 -1.69
C SER A 11 19.61 53.03 -1.66
N PHE A 12 18.52 52.27 -1.53
CA PHE A 12 17.19 52.84 -1.21
C PHE A 12 17.06 52.99 0.31
N LEU A 13 17.06 54.24 0.78
CA LEU A 13 16.62 54.63 2.11
C LEU A 13 15.09 54.69 2.13
N ALA A 14 14.44 53.76 2.83
CA ALA A 14 13.04 53.85 3.19
C ALA A 14 12.93 54.40 4.62
N VAL A 15 12.37 55.61 4.75
CA VAL A 15 12.02 56.24 6.03
C VAL A 15 10.69 55.64 6.49
N THR A 16 10.69 54.87 7.58
CA THR A 16 9.47 54.42 8.25
C THR A 16 9.08 55.43 9.34
N ALA A 17 7.90 56.02 9.18
CA ALA A 17 7.25 56.82 10.22
C ALA A 17 6.70 55.88 11.31
N LEU A 18 7.27 55.95 12.51
CA LEU A 18 6.73 55.31 13.71
C LEU A 18 5.49 56.08 14.18
N SER A 19 4.32 55.48 14.05
CA SER A 19 3.12 55.88 14.81
C SER A 19 3.01 54.96 16.03
N ALA A 20 3.10 55.53 17.23
CA ALA A 20 2.88 54.83 18.48
C ALA A 20 1.38 54.53 18.64
N GLN A 21 1.00 53.24 18.72
CA GLN A 21 -0.32 52.81 19.16
C GLN A 21 -0.29 52.59 20.68
N GLU A 22 -1.23 53.23 21.38
CA GLU A 22 -1.48 53.00 22.81
C GLU A 22 -1.92 51.56 23.09
N PRO A 23 -1.46 50.94 24.19
CA PRO A 23 -1.90 49.60 24.56
C PRO A 23 -3.36 49.61 25.05
N PRO A 24 -4.17 48.58 24.72
CA PRO A 24 -5.57 48.53 25.13
C PRO A 24 -5.70 48.28 26.64
N GLN A 25 -6.62 49.00 27.28
CA GLN A 25 -6.93 48.85 28.71
C GLN A 25 -7.61 47.50 29.02
N PRO A 26 -7.35 46.88 30.19
CA PRO A 26 -7.99 45.63 30.59
C PRO A 26 -9.46 45.84 30.98
N GLN A 27 -10.37 45.04 30.41
CA GLN A 27 -11.77 44.96 30.87
C GLN A 27 -11.90 44.05 32.10
N PRO A 28 -12.85 44.32 33.03
CA PRO A 28 -13.09 43.46 34.18
C PRO A 28 -13.73 42.11 33.80
N PRO A 29 -13.56 41.06 34.61
CA PRO A 29 -14.02 39.71 34.26
C PRO A 29 -15.54 39.64 34.26
N GLN A 30 -16.14 39.23 33.14
CA GLN A 30 -17.52 38.78 33.10
C GLN A 30 -17.58 37.32 33.58
N GLY A 31 -18.43 37.06 34.57
CA GLY A 31 -18.58 35.75 35.20
C GLY A 31 -19.01 34.67 34.22
N GLU A 32 -18.34 33.51 34.29
CA GLU A 32 -18.69 32.30 33.55
C GLU A 32 -20.08 31.79 33.95
N PRO A 33 -20.95 31.42 32.99
CA PRO A 33 -22.14 30.64 33.29
C PRO A 33 -21.72 29.23 33.74
N PRO A 34 -22.46 28.58 34.65
CA PRO A 34 -22.09 27.27 35.17
C PRO A 34 -22.01 26.24 34.04
N ALA A 35 -20.91 25.49 34.01
CA ALA A 35 -20.68 24.39 33.08
C ALA A 35 -21.81 23.36 33.18
N GLN A 36 -22.69 23.35 32.18
CA GLN A 36 -23.61 22.24 31.96
C GLN A 36 -22.78 21.02 31.55
N GLY A 37 -22.84 19.98 32.39
CA GLY A 37 -22.19 18.70 32.12
C GLY A 37 -22.60 18.15 30.76
N SER A 38 -21.60 17.74 29.97
CA SER A 38 -21.83 17.01 28.73
C SER A 38 -22.67 15.76 29.02
N PRO A 39 -23.71 15.45 28.23
CA PRO A 39 -24.46 14.22 28.39
C PRO A 39 -23.52 13.02 28.25
N ALA A 40 -23.62 12.07 29.18
CA ALA A 40 -22.89 10.82 29.10
C ALA A 40 -23.16 10.14 27.75
N ARG A 41 -22.09 9.92 26.96
CA ARG A 41 -22.19 9.17 25.71
C ARG A 41 -22.68 7.75 26.01
N PRO A 42 -23.67 7.23 25.27
CA PRO A 42 -24.15 5.86 25.49
C PRO A 42 -23.00 4.85 25.28
N GLY A 43 -22.80 3.94 26.25
CA GLY A 43 -22.11 2.67 26.04
C GLY A 43 -20.65 2.53 26.48
N GLY A 44 -19.96 3.60 26.90
CA GLY A 44 -18.58 3.51 27.39
C GLY A 44 -18.49 3.41 28.92
N THR A 45 -17.55 2.62 29.45
CA THR A 45 -17.12 2.75 30.84
C THR A 45 -16.65 4.19 31.06
N PRO A 46 -17.10 4.91 32.11
CA PRO A 46 -16.71 6.31 32.33
C PRO A 46 -15.18 6.46 32.36
N PRO A 47 -14.60 7.51 31.73
CA PRO A 47 -13.18 7.77 31.84
C PRO A 47 -12.78 7.88 33.31
N GLY A 48 -11.93 6.95 33.79
CA GLY A 48 -11.43 6.94 35.17
C GLY A 48 -12.10 5.97 36.14
N SER A 49 -13.01 5.10 35.69
CA SER A 49 -13.53 4.01 36.52
C SER A 49 -12.47 2.93 36.78
N GLU A 50 -12.39 2.42 38.00
CA GLU A 50 -11.57 1.24 38.31
C GLU A 50 -12.06 -0.01 37.54
N PRO A 51 -11.14 -0.89 37.11
CA PRO A 51 -11.49 -2.16 36.48
C PRO A 51 -12.45 -2.97 37.36
N GLN A 52 -13.47 -3.54 36.73
CA GLN A 52 -14.48 -4.36 37.38
C GLN A 52 -14.05 -5.84 37.38
N PRO A 53 -14.68 -6.69 38.21
CA PRO A 53 -14.49 -8.13 38.12
C PRO A 53 -14.82 -8.64 36.70
N TYR A 54 -14.00 -9.54 36.16
CA TYR A 54 -14.10 -10.02 34.78
C TYR A 54 -15.51 -10.49 34.41
N ASP A 55 -16.14 -11.34 35.23
CA ASP A 55 -17.48 -11.90 34.96
C ASP A 55 -18.61 -10.84 34.97
N LYS A 56 -18.35 -9.63 35.49
CA LYS A 56 -19.28 -8.50 35.40
C LYS A 56 -19.19 -7.78 34.05
N VAL A 57 -18.02 -7.81 33.42
CA VAL A 57 -17.78 -7.20 32.11
C VAL A 57 -18.05 -8.20 31.00
N ILE A 58 -17.39 -9.35 31.06
CA ILE A 58 -17.55 -10.47 30.14
C ILE A 58 -18.51 -11.48 30.76
N THR A 59 -19.80 -11.21 30.56
CA THR A 59 -20.87 -12.06 31.11
C THR A 59 -21.00 -13.38 30.33
N LYS A 60 -21.81 -14.31 30.84
CA LYS A 60 -22.13 -15.58 30.16
C LYS A 60 -22.82 -15.40 28.80
N GLU A 61 -23.36 -14.22 28.50
CA GLU A 61 -23.95 -13.90 27.20
C GLU A 61 -22.89 -13.59 26.12
N ALA A 62 -21.62 -13.43 26.50
CA ALA A 62 -20.55 -13.06 25.59
C ALA A 62 -20.24 -14.17 24.57
N LYS A 63 -20.32 -13.82 23.29
CA LYS A 63 -19.79 -14.64 22.20
C LYS A 63 -18.31 -14.32 22.04
N SER A 64 -17.45 -15.31 22.26
CA SER A 64 -15.99 -15.09 22.30
C SER A 64 -15.30 -15.87 21.18
N LYS A 65 -14.43 -15.19 20.42
CA LYS A 65 -13.56 -15.81 19.40
C LYS A 65 -12.10 -15.60 19.82
N LYS A 66 -11.37 -16.69 20.00
CA LYS A 66 -9.93 -16.66 20.30
C LYS A 66 -9.13 -16.46 19.00
N GLY A 67 -8.02 -15.76 19.12
CA GLY A 67 -7.02 -15.55 18.08
C GLY A 67 -5.85 -14.79 18.70
N ILE A 68 -5.22 -13.88 17.96
CA ILE A 68 -4.12 -13.06 18.46
C ILE A 68 -4.55 -12.22 19.66
N PHE A 69 -5.76 -11.65 19.62
CA PHE A 69 -6.51 -11.20 20.80
C PHE A 69 -7.76 -12.08 20.96
N THR A 70 -8.28 -12.23 22.17
CA THR A 70 -9.62 -12.76 22.32
C THR A 70 -10.63 -11.63 22.09
N VAL A 71 -11.55 -11.82 21.17
CA VAL A 71 -12.61 -10.85 20.86
C VAL A 71 -13.90 -11.33 21.50
N HIS A 72 -14.49 -10.51 22.37
CA HIS A 72 -15.80 -10.77 22.98
C HIS A 72 -16.85 -9.86 22.38
N GLN A 73 -18.00 -10.41 22.03
CA GLN A 73 -19.19 -9.67 21.62
C GLN A 73 -20.30 -9.86 22.64
N ILE A 74 -20.83 -8.77 23.17
CA ILE A 74 -22.03 -8.75 24.02
C ILE A 74 -23.01 -7.78 23.38
N LYS A 75 -24.08 -8.31 22.80
CA LYS A 75 -25.04 -7.55 21.99
C LYS A 75 -24.30 -6.80 20.85
N ASP A 76 -24.31 -5.48 20.89
CA ASP A 76 -23.70 -4.55 19.94
C ASP A 76 -22.30 -4.06 20.36
N ARG A 77 -21.81 -4.49 21.53
CA ARG A 77 -20.51 -4.10 22.06
C ARG A 77 -19.44 -5.15 21.79
N TYR A 78 -18.25 -4.68 21.44
CA TYR A 78 -17.07 -5.49 21.18
C TYR A 78 -15.95 -5.14 22.16
N PHE A 79 -15.31 -6.18 22.69
CA PHE A 79 -14.19 -6.06 23.61
C PHE A 79 -12.99 -6.83 23.08
N TYR A 80 -11.81 -6.25 23.27
CA TYR A 80 -10.53 -6.96 23.10
C TYR A 80 -10.00 -7.34 24.47
N GLU A 81 -9.80 -8.63 24.70
CA GLU A 81 -8.93 -9.18 25.73
C GLU A 81 -7.56 -9.36 25.06
N ILE A 82 -6.63 -8.46 25.39
CA ILE A 82 -5.31 -8.37 24.75
C ILE A 82 -4.31 -9.17 25.60
N PRO A 83 -3.72 -10.26 25.08
CA PRO A 83 -2.69 -10.98 25.80
C PRO A 83 -1.52 -10.08 26.18
N LYS A 84 -1.01 -10.24 27.40
CA LYS A 84 0.10 -9.43 27.93
C LYS A 84 1.36 -9.47 27.06
N ASP A 85 1.62 -10.58 26.38
CA ASP A 85 2.75 -10.75 25.46
C ASP A 85 2.53 -10.08 24.09
N MET A 86 1.29 -9.68 23.79
CA MET A 86 0.93 -8.89 22.61
C MET A 86 0.89 -7.37 22.89
N LEU A 87 0.91 -6.97 24.15
CA LEU A 87 1.19 -5.58 24.51
C LEU A 87 2.60 -5.21 24.05
N ASP A 88 2.75 -3.95 23.63
CA ASP A 88 3.98 -3.40 23.07
C ASP A 88 4.50 -4.08 21.78
N LYS A 89 3.75 -5.03 21.22
CA LYS A 89 3.99 -5.55 19.87
C LYS A 89 3.40 -4.62 18.82
N GLU A 90 4.09 -4.55 17.69
CA GLU A 90 3.74 -3.69 16.57
C GLU A 90 2.87 -4.44 15.57
N PHE A 91 1.80 -3.79 15.12
CA PHE A 91 0.88 -4.30 14.13
C PHE A 91 0.83 -3.34 12.96
N LEU A 92 0.78 -3.87 11.74
CA LEU A 92 0.37 -3.09 10.58
C LEU A 92 -1.15 -3.07 10.54
N TRP A 93 -1.73 -1.88 10.61
CA TRP A 93 -3.15 -1.61 10.44
C TRP A 93 -3.40 -1.06 9.05
N ASN A 94 -4.04 -1.85 8.19
CA ASN A 94 -4.55 -1.43 6.90
C ASN A 94 -6.06 -1.18 6.94
N THR A 95 -6.52 -0.09 6.31
CA THR A 95 -7.94 0.24 6.19
C THR A 95 -8.30 0.33 4.71
N GLN A 96 -9.35 -0.38 4.30
CA GLN A 96 -9.86 -0.41 2.93
C GLN A 96 -11.36 -0.09 2.89
N ILE A 97 -11.82 0.49 1.77
CA ILE A 97 -13.24 0.51 1.43
C ILE A 97 -13.59 -0.86 0.87
N ALA A 98 -14.38 -1.66 1.57
CA ALA A 98 -14.88 -2.94 1.06
C ALA A 98 -16.09 -2.75 0.14
N LYS A 99 -16.99 -1.82 0.49
CA LYS A 99 -18.16 -1.44 -0.33
C LYS A 99 -18.40 0.05 -0.22
N THR A 100 -18.88 0.67 -1.30
CA THR A 100 -19.17 2.10 -1.34
C THR A 100 -20.44 2.39 -2.12
N VAL A 101 -20.90 3.64 -2.05
CA VAL A 101 -22.01 4.14 -2.85
C VAL A 101 -21.55 4.52 -4.25
N ASP A 102 -22.49 4.57 -5.18
CA ASP A 102 -22.23 4.98 -6.56
C ASP A 102 -21.53 6.36 -6.63
N GLY A 103 -20.51 6.45 -7.48
CA GLY A 103 -19.68 7.64 -7.67
C GLY A 103 -18.64 7.91 -6.57
N ALA A 104 -18.58 7.13 -5.50
CA ALA A 104 -17.67 7.33 -4.36
C ALA A 104 -16.50 6.32 -4.31
N GLY A 105 -16.08 5.79 -5.46
CA GLY A 105 -14.96 4.85 -5.60
C GLY A 105 -15.43 3.40 -5.77
N TYR A 106 -14.58 2.45 -5.39
CA TYR A 106 -14.84 1.01 -5.51
C TYR A 106 -14.40 0.23 -4.27
N GLY A 107 -14.95 -0.98 -4.10
CA GLY A 107 -14.47 -1.93 -3.11
C GLY A 107 -13.04 -2.39 -3.40
N GLY A 108 -12.26 -2.68 -2.36
CA GLY A 108 -10.85 -3.07 -2.44
C GLY A 108 -9.88 -1.89 -2.56
N GLN A 109 -10.36 -0.64 -2.45
CA GLN A 109 -9.49 0.54 -2.44
C GLN A 109 -8.93 0.79 -1.05
N GLU A 110 -7.61 0.85 -0.96
CA GLU A 110 -6.90 1.25 0.25
C GLU A 110 -7.18 2.72 0.61
N LEU A 111 -7.37 2.96 1.91
CA LEU A 111 -7.49 4.30 2.50
C LEU A 111 -6.21 4.72 3.21
N SER A 112 -5.63 3.81 3.99
CA SER A 112 -4.43 4.07 4.79
C SER A 112 -3.84 2.78 5.33
N ASP A 113 -2.51 2.74 5.44
CA ASP A 113 -1.76 1.80 6.23
C ASP A 113 -0.94 2.52 7.32
N ARG A 114 -0.83 1.93 8.51
CA ARG A 114 -0.10 2.51 9.65
C ARG A 114 0.46 1.42 10.55
N VAL A 115 1.62 1.66 11.16
CA VAL A 115 2.08 0.80 12.27
C VAL A 115 1.45 1.30 13.57
N VAL A 116 0.83 0.40 14.32
CA VAL A 116 0.22 0.67 15.61
C VAL A 116 0.78 -0.21 16.71
N ARG A 117 0.67 0.25 17.96
CA ARG A 117 1.05 -0.49 19.16
C ARG A 117 0.01 -0.31 20.26
N TRP A 118 -0.32 -1.39 20.96
CA TRP A 118 -1.18 -1.36 22.14
C TRP A 118 -0.31 -1.32 23.40
N GLU A 119 -0.41 -0.23 24.17
CA GLU A 119 0.41 0.01 25.36
C GLU A 119 -0.46 0.07 26.61
N LEU A 120 -0.19 -0.78 27.60
CA LEU A 120 -0.88 -0.73 28.89
C LEU A 120 -0.19 0.28 29.83
N ASN A 121 -0.95 1.27 30.29
CA ASN A 121 -0.53 2.25 31.27
C ASN A 121 -1.54 2.30 32.43
N ALA A 122 -1.18 1.67 33.55
CA ALA A 122 -2.07 1.48 34.69
C ALA A 122 -3.42 0.87 34.24
N ASN A 123 -4.53 1.57 34.48
CA ASN A 123 -5.88 1.10 34.12
C ASN A 123 -6.34 1.62 32.75
N LYS A 124 -5.40 1.89 31.84
CA LYS A 124 -5.68 2.38 30.47
C LYS A 124 -4.82 1.64 29.45
N VAL A 125 -5.40 1.34 28.29
CA VAL A 125 -4.64 0.91 27.11
C VAL A 125 -4.62 2.05 26.09
N HIS A 126 -3.44 2.42 25.62
CA HIS A 126 -3.25 3.39 24.54
C HIS A 126 -3.06 2.65 23.22
N LEU A 127 -3.83 3.02 22.20
CA LEU A 127 -3.53 2.70 20.81
C LEU A 127 -2.64 3.80 20.25
N ARG A 128 -1.38 3.47 19.98
CA ARG A 128 -0.38 4.40 19.47
C ARG A 128 -0.13 4.21 17.98
N TYR A 129 0.15 5.31 17.30
CA TYR A 129 0.72 5.33 15.95
C TYR A 129 2.24 5.43 16.02
N ILE A 130 2.93 4.48 15.40
CA ILE A 130 4.39 4.34 15.38
C ILE A 130 4.92 4.75 14.01
N THR A 131 6.05 5.47 13.97
CA THR A 131 6.69 5.91 12.72
C THR A 131 8.16 5.53 12.68
N TYR A 132 8.67 5.16 11.51
CA TYR A 132 10.09 4.85 11.27
C TYR A 132 10.77 5.86 10.34
N ASN A 133 10.21 7.06 10.20
CA ASN A 133 10.79 8.09 9.34
C ASN A 133 12.11 8.63 9.88
N VAL A 134 12.33 8.53 11.20
CA VAL A 134 13.55 8.94 11.89
C VAL A 134 14.00 7.78 12.77
N VAL A 135 15.23 7.31 12.57
CA VAL A 135 15.76 6.12 13.24
C VAL A 135 17.17 6.36 13.78
N ALA A 136 17.52 5.56 14.76
CA ALA A 136 18.88 5.38 15.25
C ALA A 136 19.04 3.95 15.76
N ASP A 137 20.22 3.38 15.56
CA ASP A 137 20.66 2.15 16.21
C ASP A 137 20.55 2.32 17.74
N PRO A 138 19.72 1.51 18.42
CA PRO A 138 19.47 1.63 19.86
C PRO A 138 20.72 1.39 20.73
N THR A 139 21.79 0.82 20.17
CA THR A 139 23.07 0.64 20.86
C THR A 139 23.93 1.92 20.88
N THR A 140 23.55 2.94 20.12
CA THR A 140 24.31 4.20 20.00
C THR A 140 23.78 5.29 20.94
N PRO A 141 24.64 6.19 21.47
CA PRO A 141 24.19 7.27 22.36
C PRO A 141 23.16 8.23 21.75
N ILE A 142 23.20 8.42 20.43
CA ILE A 142 22.30 9.34 19.71
C ILE A 142 20.85 8.83 19.69
N ALA A 143 20.62 7.52 19.84
CA ALA A 143 19.29 6.96 19.99
C ALA A 143 18.52 7.59 21.18
N ARG A 144 19.21 8.01 22.25
CA ARG A 144 18.57 8.75 23.34
C ARG A 144 18.03 10.10 22.90
N ALA A 145 18.76 10.82 22.05
CA ALA A 145 18.32 12.11 21.53
C ALA A 145 17.14 11.94 20.57
N VAL A 146 17.20 10.94 19.69
CA VAL A 146 16.09 10.59 18.79
C VAL A 146 14.84 10.21 19.60
N ASN A 147 14.97 9.32 20.59
CA ASN A 147 13.85 8.90 21.42
C ASN A 147 13.31 10.04 22.31
N ALA A 148 14.15 10.97 22.76
CA ALA A 148 13.70 12.12 23.55
C ALA A 148 13.00 13.19 22.70
N ALA A 149 13.35 13.29 21.42
CA ALA A 149 12.77 14.27 20.49
C ALA A 149 11.46 13.79 19.84
N ASN A 150 11.17 12.48 19.89
CA ASN A 150 10.01 11.88 19.26
C ASN A 150 9.08 11.24 20.31
N ASN A 151 7.78 11.36 20.10
CA ASN A 151 6.79 10.69 20.92
C ASN A 151 5.69 10.10 20.03
N ASP A 152 5.42 8.81 20.22
CA ASP A 152 4.39 8.10 19.48
C ASP A 152 3.01 8.70 19.77
N THR A 153 2.26 9.01 18.72
CA THR A 153 0.94 9.66 18.83
C THR A 153 -0.08 8.69 19.41
N ILE A 154 -0.82 9.09 20.45
CA ILE A 154 -1.96 8.30 20.95
C ILE A 154 -3.15 8.57 20.04
N ILE A 155 -3.55 7.58 19.24
CA ILE A 155 -4.78 7.63 18.42
C ILE A 155 -6.00 7.63 19.35
N MET A 156 -6.00 6.71 20.32
CA MET A 156 -7.13 6.50 21.21
C MET A 156 -6.69 5.87 22.54
N THR A 157 -7.41 6.19 23.62
CA THR A 157 -7.15 5.62 24.96
C THR A 157 -8.37 4.89 25.47
N PHE A 158 -8.22 3.66 25.93
CA PHE A 158 -9.30 2.81 26.39
C PHE A 158 -9.14 2.57 27.90
N PRO A 159 -10.14 2.90 28.74
CA PRO A 159 -10.15 2.42 30.11
C PRO A 159 -10.17 0.89 30.10
N VAL A 160 -9.38 0.26 30.97
CA VAL A 160 -9.44 -1.19 31.20
C VAL A 160 -10.75 -1.49 31.93
N ALA A 161 -11.63 -2.23 31.27
CA ALA A 161 -12.92 -2.60 31.83
C ALA A 161 -12.78 -3.70 32.88
N ALA A 162 -11.90 -4.68 32.64
CA ALA A 162 -11.55 -5.76 33.56
C ALA A 162 -10.16 -6.31 33.21
N PHE A 163 -9.62 -7.14 34.10
CA PHE A 163 -8.45 -7.97 33.83
C PHE A 163 -8.82 -9.45 33.92
N LYS A 164 -8.15 -10.28 33.14
CA LYS A 164 -8.16 -11.74 33.27
C LYS A 164 -6.73 -12.24 33.20
N ASP A 165 -6.22 -12.79 34.30
CA ASP A 165 -4.84 -13.28 34.36
C ASP A 165 -3.81 -12.23 33.89
N ASP A 166 -3.99 -10.96 34.30
CA ASP A 166 -3.27 -9.74 33.86
C ASP A 166 -3.56 -9.23 32.42
N ASP A 167 -4.33 -9.95 31.61
CA ASP A 167 -4.70 -9.49 30.26
C ASP A 167 -5.78 -8.38 30.36
N PRO A 168 -5.51 -7.17 29.85
CA PRO A 168 -6.50 -6.10 29.87
C PRO A 168 -7.66 -6.39 28.90
N VAL A 169 -8.88 -6.20 29.40
CA VAL A 169 -10.11 -6.21 28.60
C VAL A 169 -10.56 -4.78 28.36
N ILE A 170 -10.64 -4.37 27.10
CA ILE A 170 -11.05 -3.02 26.69
C ILE A 170 -12.26 -3.04 25.77
N ASP A 171 -13.17 -2.07 25.90
CA ASP A 171 -14.27 -1.87 24.95
C ASP A 171 -13.78 -1.07 23.75
N VAL A 172 -13.77 -1.72 22.57
CA VAL A 172 -13.29 -1.13 21.32
C VAL A 172 -14.42 -0.66 20.41
N THR A 173 -15.69 -0.78 20.83
CA THR A 173 -16.85 -0.41 20.01
C THR A 173 -16.72 1.01 19.45
N ARG A 174 -16.32 1.96 20.30
CA ARG A 174 -16.16 3.38 19.92
C ARG A 174 -14.98 3.66 18.98
N LEU A 175 -14.01 2.75 18.87
CA LEU A 175 -12.92 2.87 17.89
C LEU A 175 -13.47 2.86 16.47
N PHE A 176 -14.56 2.12 16.26
CA PHE A 176 -15.18 1.92 14.94
C PHE A 176 -16.48 2.72 14.75
N THR A 177 -17.15 3.13 15.83
CA THR A 177 -18.44 3.87 15.76
C THR A 177 -18.30 5.37 16.02
N THR A 178 -17.08 5.89 16.15
CA THR A 178 -16.79 7.34 16.19
C THR A 178 -15.79 7.72 15.10
N ASP A 179 -15.77 9.00 14.72
CA ASP A 179 -14.88 9.48 13.66
C ASP A 179 -13.43 9.58 14.15
N VAL A 180 -12.69 8.49 14.05
CA VAL A 180 -11.25 8.43 14.32
C VAL A 180 -10.50 8.79 13.05
N THR A 181 -9.88 9.97 13.03
CA THR A 181 -9.31 10.59 11.82
C THR A 181 -8.35 9.65 11.08
N GLU A 182 -7.55 8.88 11.82
CA GLU A 182 -6.49 8.02 11.30
C GLU A 182 -7.00 6.81 10.52
N ILE A 183 -8.26 6.39 10.72
CA ILE A 183 -8.89 5.23 10.08
C ILE A 183 -10.22 5.57 9.39
N SER A 184 -10.50 6.87 9.22
CA SER A 184 -11.76 7.39 8.70
C SER A 184 -11.71 7.58 7.18
N ALA A 185 -12.80 7.23 6.50
CA ALA A 185 -12.99 7.51 5.08
C ALA A 185 -13.45 8.96 4.81
N ARG A 186 -13.66 9.78 5.86
CA ARG A 186 -14.22 11.13 5.75
C ARG A 186 -13.45 12.01 4.75
N GLN A 187 -12.12 12.00 4.83
CA GLN A 187 -11.27 12.79 3.92
C GLN A 187 -11.35 12.29 2.49
N ARG A 188 -11.25 10.97 2.29
CA ARG A 188 -11.37 10.33 0.97
C ARG A 188 -12.67 10.74 0.29
N LEU A 189 -13.79 10.68 1.03
CA LEU A 189 -15.12 10.99 0.55
C LEU A 189 -15.41 12.49 0.40
N GLY A 190 -14.54 13.37 0.90
CA GLY A 190 -14.80 14.81 0.94
C GLY A 190 -16.00 15.17 1.83
N ALA A 191 -16.25 14.37 2.88
CA ALA A 191 -17.37 14.55 3.81
C ALA A 191 -17.03 15.53 4.94
N ASN A 192 -18.06 16.15 5.51
CA ASN A 192 -17.91 17.09 6.64
C ASN A 192 -17.85 16.36 7.98
N THR A 193 -18.71 15.35 8.18
CA THR A 193 -18.84 14.63 9.45
C THR A 193 -19.19 13.17 9.22
N MET A 194 -18.93 12.34 10.23
CA MET A 194 -19.45 10.98 10.36
C MET A 194 -20.70 10.98 11.23
N ASP A 195 -21.70 10.19 10.87
CA ASP A 195 -22.94 10.01 11.63
C ASP A 195 -22.89 8.71 12.45
N SER A 196 -22.54 8.82 13.73
CA SER A 196 -22.46 7.67 14.64
C SER A 196 -23.80 6.95 14.85
N SER A 197 -24.95 7.59 14.62
CA SER A 197 -26.27 6.94 14.80
C SER A 197 -26.62 5.99 13.66
N ARG A 198 -25.95 6.14 12.50
CA ARG A 198 -26.07 5.29 11.31
C ARG A 198 -24.77 4.56 11.00
N SER A 199 -23.96 4.31 12.03
CA SER A 199 -22.69 3.61 11.92
C SER A 199 -22.60 2.52 12.98
N TYR A 200 -22.19 1.32 12.59
CA TYR A 200 -22.15 0.15 13.46
C TYR A 200 -21.09 -0.85 13.01
N VAL A 201 -20.59 -1.62 13.97
CA VAL A 201 -19.67 -2.75 13.71
C VAL A 201 -20.51 -3.93 13.22
N GLU A 202 -20.21 -4.47 12.04
CA GLU A 202 -20.89 -5.66 11.53
C GLU A 202 -20.32 -6.92 12.18
N ARG A 203 -18.99 -7.01 12.25
CA ARG A 203 -18.27 -8.09 12.91
C ARG A 203 -16.84 -7.69 13.23
N ILE A 204 -16.26 -8.38 14.20
CA ILE A 204 -14.81 -8.45 14.39
C ILE A 204 -14.41 -9.91 14.52
N SER A 205 -13.48 -10.34 13.65
CA SER A 205 -12.93 -11.69 13.60
C SER A 205 -11.50 -11.67 14.11
N SER A 206 -11.15 -12.61 14.98
CA SER A 206 -9.78 -12.81 15.44
C SER A 206 -9.20 -14.09 14.84
N TYR A 207 -7.95 -14.01 14.41
CA TYR A 207 -7.17 -15.07 13.78
C TYR A 207 -5.81 -15.18 14.49
N PRO A 208 -5.03 -16.25 14.26
CA PRO A 208 -3.74 -16.43 14.95
C PRO A 208 -2.75 -15.27 14.81
N GLU A 209 -2.74 -14.57 13.67
CA GLU A 209 -1.74 -13.53 13.36
C GLU A 209 -2.35 -12.13 13.14
N ASN A 210 -3.68 -12.01 13.12
CA ASN A 210 -4.38 -10.78 12.72
C ASN A 210 -5.80 -10.68 13.30
N ILE A 211 -6.35 -9.47 13.24
CA ILE A 211 -7.74 -9.15 13.58
C ILE A 211 -8.36 -8.38 12.43
N GLU A 212 -9.57 -8.78 12.05
CA GLU A 212 -10.32 -8.21 10.93
C GLU A 212 -11.64 -7.63 11.42
N ALA A 213 -11.82 -6.32 11.29
CA ALA A 213 -13.07 -5.63 11.65
C ALA A 213 -13.78 -5.10 10.40
N VAL A 214 -15.08 -5.39 10.29
CA VAL A 214 -15.96 -4.87 9.25
C VAL A 214 -16.97 -3.92 9.86
N VAL A 215 -17.03 -2.72 9.31
CA VAL A 215 -17.79 -1.61 9.89
C VAL A 215 -18.59 -0.92 8.80
N THR A 216 -19.89 -0.75 9.01
CA THR A 216 -20.72 0.11 8.18
C THR A 216 -20.71 1.52 8.77
N VAL A 217 -20.28 2.51 7.98
CA VAL A 217 -20.11 3.89 8.42
C VAL A 217 -20.84 4.84 7.48
N THR A 218 -21.64 5.74 8.04
CA THR A 218 -22.34 6.78 7.28
C THR A 218 -21.66 8.13 7.45
N TYR A 219 -21.32 8.77 6.34
CA TYR A 219 -20.76 10.12 6.29
C TYR A 219 -21.77 11.11 5.71
N THR A 220 -21.66 12.38 6.10
CA THR A 220 -22.51 13.45 5.56
C THR A 220 -21.68 14.59 4.98
N ARG A 221 -22.17 15.13 3.86
CA ARG A 221 -21.60 16.28 3.16
C ARG A 221 -22.68 17.31 2.92
N GLY A 222 -22.50 18.51 3.45
CA GLY A 222 -23.39 19.64 3.19
C GLY A 222 -23.39 20.04 1.70
N ALA A 223 -24.51 20.56 1.22
CA ALA A 223 -24.54 21.21 -0.10
C ALA A 223 -23.62 22.44 -0.06
N GLN A 224 -22.72 22.56 -1.05
CA GLN A 224 -21.99 23.82 -1.23
C GLN A 224 -23.02 24.90 -1.63
N GLY A 225 -23.04 26.01 -0.89
CA GLY A 225 -23.92 27.14 -1.20
C GLY A 225 -23.58 27.76 -2.57
N PRO A 226 -24.46 28.61 -3.12
CA PRO A 226 -24.33 29.17 -4.48
C PRO A 226 -23.05 29.97 -4.77
N GLY A 227 -22.26 30.33 -3.74
CA GLY A 227 -21.00 31.08 -3.87
C GLY A 227 -19.72 30.26 -3.63
N GLY A 228 -19.82 28.93 -3.46
CA GLY A 228 -18.69 28.05 -3.13
C GLY A 228 -18.13 27.22 -4.30
N ALA A 229 -18.67 27.39 -5.50
CA ALA A 229 -18.10 26.77 -6.70
C ALA A 229 -16.73 27.42 -6.96
N ASN A 230 -15.67 26.73 -6.58
CA ASN A 230 -14.32 27.11 -6.98
C ASN A 230 -14.31 27.12 -8.53
N PRO A 231 -14.09 28.26 -9.19
CA PRO A 231 -14.15 28.34 -10.66
C PRO A 231 -13.09 27.45 -11.35
N ASN A 232 -12.09 26.99 -10.58
CA ASN A 232 -11.26 25.83 -10.90
C ASN A 232 -11.59 24.69 -9.92
N PRO A 233 -12.50 23.75 -10.25
CA PRO A 233 -12.51 22.47 -9.56
C PRO A 233 -11.12 21.85 -9.74
N ALA A 234 -10.46 21.47 -8.64
CA ALA A 234 -9.31 20.59 -8.75
C ALA A 234 -9.75 19.36 -9.57
N PRO A 235 -8.91 18.84 -10.51
CA PRO A 235 -9.25 17.65 -11.26
C PRO A 235 -9.72 16.57 -10.30
N GLN A 236 -10.94 16.05 -10.50
CA GLN A 236 -11.37 14.86 -9.77
C GLN A 236 -10.29 13.79 -9.99
N PRO A 237 -9.82 13.11 -8.93
CA PRO A 237 -8.90 12.00 -9.11
C PRO A 237 -9.52 11.04 -10.14
N PRO A 238 -8.74 10.52 -11.10
CA PRO A 238 -9.25 9.67 -12.17
C PRO A 238 -9.97 8.40 -11.66
N PHE A 239 -9.83 8.08 -10.38
CA PHE A 239 -10.41 6.92 -9.70
C PHE A 239 -11.70 7.24 -8.90
N GLY A 240 -12.31 8.41 -9.13
CA GLY A 240 -13.48 8.88 -8.40
C GLY A 240 -13.20 9.07 -6.91
N GLY A 241 -14.20 9.55 -6.15
CA GLY A 241 -14.22 9.33 -4.72
C GLY A 241 -14.58 10.50 -3.83
N ALA A 242 -15.05 11.62 -4.37
CA ALA A 242 -15.87 12.50 -3.54
C ALA A 242 -17.33 12.00 -3.56
N MET A 243 -17.95 11.86 -2.38
CA MET A 243 -19.39 11.60 -2.30
C MET A 243 -20.18 12.81 -2.84
N ARG A 244 -21.37 12.54 -3.38
CA ARG A 244 -22.35 13.60 -3.69
C ARG A 244 -22.80 14.29 -2.38
N PRO A 245 -23.27 15.56 -2.42
CA PRO A 245 -23.91 16.18 -1.27
C PRO A 245 -25.05 15.30 -0.72
N GLY A 246 -25.19 15.24 0.60
CA GLY A 246 -26.13 14.35 1.28
C GLY A 246 -25.42 13.35 2.20
N SER A 247 -25.85 12.09 2.18
CA SER A 247 -25.27 10.99 2.96
C SER A 247 -24.65 9.93 2.05
N ALA A 248 -23.54 9.32 2.49
CA ALA A 248 -22.95 8.14 1.86
C ALA A 248 -22.65 7.12 2.96
N THR A 249 -23.18 5.91 2.80
CA THR A 249 -22.88 4.79 3.69
C THR A 249 -21.89 3.87 2.97
N VAL A 250 -20.75 3.62 3.61
CA VAL A 250 -19.67 2.78 3.09
C VAL A 250 -19.36 1.68 4.09
N VAL A 251 -18.86 0.54 3.60
CA VAL A 251 -18.35 -0.54 4.44
C VAL A 251 -16.83 -0.44 4.44
N LEU A 252 -16.25 -0.28 5.62
CA LEU A 252 -14.81 -0.28 5.84
C LEU A 252 -14.38 -1.65 6.34
N HIS A 253 -13.23 -2.10 5.83
CA HIS A 253 -12.51 -3.26 6.32
C HIS A 253 -11.22 -2.79 6.97
N HIS A 254 -11.00 -3.18 8.22
CA HIS A 254 -9.79 -2.89 8.96
C HIS A 254 -9.06 -4.20 9.24
N SER A 255 -7.88 -4.34 8.66
CA SER A 255 -6.98 -5.48 8.87
C SER A 255 -5.82 -5.06 9.74
N MET A 256 -5.68 -5.68 10.91
CA MET A 256 -4.59 -5.45 11.84
C MET A 256 -3.77 -6.72 11.98
N VAL A 257 -2.61 -6.78 11.32
CA VAL A 257 -1.71 -7.94 11.32
C VAL A 257 -0.47 -7.66 12.15
N LYS A 258 -0.03 -8.65 12.92
CA LYS A 258 1.21 -8.55 13.68
C LYS A 258 2.41 -8.44 12.73
N LEU A 259 3.28 -7.46 12.95
CA LEU A 259 4.53 -7.38 12.20
C LEU A 259 5.48 -8.51 12.64
N PRO A 260 6.34 -9.02 11.73
CA PRO A 260 7.30 -10.06 12.09
C PRO A 260 8.19 -9.65 13.27
N ASP A 261 8.32 -10.54 14.26
CA ASP A 261 9.21 -10.34 15.43
C ASP A 261 10.68 -10.22 14.98
N LYS A 262 11.05 -10.94 13.92
CA LYS A 262 12.34 -10.81 13.24
C LYS A 262 12.14 -10.06 11.91
N PRO A 263 12.48 -8.77 11.83
CA PRO A 263 12.39 -8.01 10.59
C PRO A 263 13.25 -8.64 9.49
N MET A 264 12.81 -8.52 8.23
CA MET A 264 13.60 -8.95 7.07
C MET A 264 14.90 -8.13 7.00
N MET A 265 16.01 -8.74 6.58
CA MET A 265 17.20 -7.95 6.26
C MET A 265 16.87 -7.00 5.08
N PRO A 266 16.87 -5.67 5.31
CA PRO A 266 16.55 -4.74 4.24
C PRO A 266 17.66 -4.74 3.19
N ARG A 267 17.32 -4.35 1.97
CA ARG A 267 18.29 -4.16 0.88
C ARG A 267 18.32 -2.68 0.50
N MET A 268 19.50 -2.07 0.55
CA MET A 268 19.65 -0.65 0.20
C MET A 268 19.26 -0.41 -1.25
N LEU A 269 18.53 0.68 -1.50
CA LEU A 269 18.22 1.13 -2.84
C LEU A 269 19.50 1.53 -3.60
N ASP A 270 19.56 1.13 -4.87
CA ASP A 270 20.50 1.67 -5.84
C ASP A 270 19.69 2.33 -6.97
N GLU A 271 19.94 3.60 -7.25
CA GLU A 271 19.14 4.37 -8.23
C GLU A 271 19.28 3.85 -9.67
N ARG A 272 20.28 3.01 -9.91
CA ARG A 272 20.51 2.32 -11.18
C ARG A 272 19.55 1.16 -11.42
N VAL A 273 18.91 0.65 -10.38
CA VAL A 273 18.03 -0.53 -10.44
C VAL A 273 16.66 -0.12 -9.92
N GLY A 274 15.66 -0.20 -10.79
CA GLY A 274 14.31 0.27 -10.47
C GLY A 274 13.63 -0.56 -9.40
N PHE A 275 13.48 0.02 -8.21
CA PHE A 275 12.65 -0.51 -7.12
C PHE A 275 11.89 0.63 -6.41
N PHE A 276 10.65 0.36 -6.01
CA PHE A 276 9.96 1.11 -4.97
C PHE A 276 10.73 1.01 -3.65
N ASN A 277 10.53 1.96 -2.75
CA ASN A 277 11.33 2.03 -1.53
C ASN A 277 10.58 2.65 -0.35
N VAL A 278 11.00 2.24 0.84
CA VAL A 278 10.77 2.97 2.09
C VAL A 278 11.99 3.84 2.37
N ASN A 279 11.79 4.98 3.02
CA ASN A 279 12.87 5.91 3.34
C ASN A 279 12.87 6.29 4.81
N GLN A 280 14.07 6.51 5.35
CA GLN A 280 14.30 6.82 6.75
C GLN A 280 15.43 7.86 6.84
N ILE A 281 15.36 8.75 7.83
CA ILE A 281 16.48 9.59 8.24
C ILE A 281 17.23 8.83 9.33
N ASP A 282 18.46 8.44 9.05
CA ASP A 282 19.26 7.59 9.93
C ASP A 282 20.32 8.42 10.66
N TYR A 283 20.19 8.52 11.98
CA TYR A 283 21.10 9.28 12.84
C TYR A 283 22.32 8.47 13.31
N SER A 284 22.39 7.18 12.98
CA SER A 284 23.49 6.31 13.39
C SER A 284 24.59 6.16 12.35
N ARG A 285 24.46 6.84 11.21
CA ARG A 285 25.51 6.88 10.19
C ARG A 285 26.67 7.77 10.63
N ASP A 286 27.89 7.28 10.44
CA ASP A 286 29.13 8.05 10.65
C ASP A 286 29.35 9.02 9.48
N GLU A 287 28.48 10.03 9.40
CA GLU A 287 28.53 11.11 8.42
C GLU A 287 28.34 12.46 9.14
N HIS A 288 28.85 13.55 8.57
CA HIS A 288 28.60 14.91 9.06
C HIS A 288 27.17 15.42 8.73
N ARG A 289 26.17 14.55 8.82
CA ARG A 289 24.73 14.79 8.60
C ARG A 289 23.92 13.56 9.01
N ALA A 290 22.60 13.70 9.14
CA ALA A 290 21.69 12.55 9.17
C ALA A 290 21.24 12.22 7.73
N PRO A 291 21.84 11.22 7.06
CA PRO A 291 21.49 10.90 5.69
C PRO A 291 20.09 10.28 5.59
N ARG A 292 19.47 10.48 4.41
CA ARG A 292 18.30 9.71 4.02
C ARG A 292 18.76 8.36 3.49
N VAL A 293 18.42 7.30 4.22
CA VAL A 293 18.61 5.92 3.80
C VAL A 293 17.33 5.42 3.15
N ARG A 294 17.46 4.66 2.06
CA ARG A 294 16.33 4.08 1.32
C ARG A 294 16.52 2.58 1.20
N TYR A 295 15.49 1.83 1.49
CA TYR A 295 15.45 0.37 1.33
C TYR A 295 14.40 -0.02 0.31
N ILE A 296 14.73 -0.93 -0.59
CA ILE A 296 13.78 -1.38 -1.62
C ILE A 296 12.59 -2.10 -0.97
N THR A 297 11.42 -2.02 -1.57
CA THR A 297 10.32 -2.90 -1.21
C THR A 297 10.40 -4.21 -1.98
N ARG A 298 10.36 -5.35 -1.27
CA ARG A 298 10.42 -6.69 -1.87
C ARG A 298 9.79 -7.74 -0.96
N TRP A 299 9.38 -8.87 -1.54
CA TRP A 299 8.95 -10.03 -0.77
C TRP A 299 10.12 -10.72 -0.06
N ARG A 300 9.89 -11.21 1.16
CA ARG A 300 10.85 -12.07 1.87
C ARG A 300 10.91 -13.44 1.20
N LEU A 301 11.98 -13.72 0.48
CA LEU A 301 12.28 -15.04 -0.10
C LEU A 301 13.55 -15.63 0.52
N GLU A 302 13.39 -16.76 1.19
CA GLU A 302 14.47 -17.53 1.80
C GLU A 302 14.42 -18.94 1.23
N LYS A 303 15.56 -19.47 0.79
CA LYS A 303 15.63 -20.81 0.18
C LYS A 303 15.35 -21.89 1.23
N LYS A 304 14.56 -22.92 0.87
CA LYS A 304 14.41 -24.14 1.67
C LYS A 304 15.74 -24.87 1.84
N ASP A 305 16.53 -24.93 0.76
CA ASP A 305 17.92 -25.38 0.76
C ASP A 305 18.85 -24.20 0.45
N PRO A 306 19.49 -23.59 1.48
CA PRO A 306 20.39 -22.47 1.30
C PRO A 306 21.64 -22.77 0.46
N SER A 307 22.00 -24.04 0.30
CA SER A 307 23.20 -24.47 -0.43
C SER A 307 22.95 -24.68 -1.94
N ALA A 308 21.69 -24.91 -2.33
CA ALA A 308 21.33 -25.13 -3.72
C ALA A 308 21.40 -23.84 -4.55
N ALA A 309 21.86 -23.94 -5.80
CA ALA A 309 21.84 -22.83 -6.75
C ALA A 309 20.41 -22.32 -7.00
N VAL A 310 19.47 -23.25 -7.21
CA VAL A 310 18.03 -22.99 -7.30
C VAL A 310 17.28 -23.83 -6.25
N SER A 311 16.45 -23.20 -5.44
CA SER A 311 15.65 -23.87 -4.40
C SER A 311 14.22 -23.34 -4.38
N GLU A 312 13.28 -24.09 -3.82
CA GLU A 312 11.97 -23.50 -3.50
C GLU A 312 12.13 -22.50 -2.34
N PRO A 313 11.33 -21.43 -2.29
CA PRO A 313 11.32 -20.58 -1.10
C PRO A 313 10.59 -21.25 0.06
N LEU A 314 10.94 -20.88 1.29
CA LEU A 314 10.21 -21.27 2.51
C LEU A 314 8.75 -20.83 2.42
N LYS A 315 8.51 -19.60 1.95
CA LYS A 315 7.18 -19.04 1.69
C LYS A 315 7.11 -18.53 0.24
N PRO A 316 6.36 -19.19 -0.65
CA PRO A 316 6.14 -18.68 -2.00
C PRO A 316 5.21 -17.47 -1.98
N ILE A 317 5.30 -16.64 -3.02
CA ILE A 317 4.40 -15.53 -3.30
C ILE A 317 3.16 -16.12 -3.98
N VAL A 318 1.99 -15.94 -3.37
CA VAL A 318 0.73 -16.52 -3.87
C VAL A 318 -0.27 -15.41 -4.10
N TYR A 319 -0.75 -15.31 -5.35
CA TYR A 319 -1.87 -14.44 -5.72
C TYR A 319 -3.14 -15.27 -5.84
N TYR A 320 -4.20 -14.82 -5.19
CA TYR A 320 -5.52 -15.40 -5.33
C TYR A 320 -6.33 -14.62 -6.38
N ILE A 321 -6.86 -15.31 -7.38
CA ILE A 321 -7.78 -14.74 -8.35
C ILE A 321 -9.16 -14.69 -7.72
N ASP A 322 -9.71 -13.49 -7.60
CA ASP A 322 -11.05 -13.25 -7.05
C ASP A 322 -12.10 -14.11 -7.77
N ALA A 323 -12.98 -14.76 -7.00
CA ALA A 323 -14.07 -15.58 -7.52
C ALA A 323 -15.02 -14.77 -8.42
N ALA A 324 -15.14 -13.45 -8.22
CA ALA A 324 -15.93 -12.56 -9.08
C ALA A 324 -15.31 -12.33 -10.47
N THR A 325 -14.06 -12.74 -10.69
CA THR A 325 -13.40 -12.66 -12.01
C THR A 325 -14.18 -13.49 -13.04
N PRO A 326 -14.55 -12.92 -14.21
CA PRO A 326 -15.23 -13.67 -15.26
C PRO A 326 -14.47 -14.94 -15.65
N MET A 327 -15.17 -16.08 -15.68
CA MET A 327 -14.54 -17.40 -15.78
C MET A 327 -13.55 -17.54 -16.94
N LYS A 328 -13.89 -16.98 -18.11
CA LYS A 328 -13.05 -17.04 -19.31
C LYS A 328 -11.71 -16.30 -19.18
N TRP A 329 -11.55 -15.40 -18.21
CA TRP A 329 -10.33 -14.62 -18.00
C TRP A 329 -9.40 -15.18 -16.92
N ARG A 330 -9.90 -16.08 -16.06
CA ARG A 330 -9.15 -16.58 -14.88
C ARG A 330 -7.81 -17.21 -15.26
N GLU A 331 -7.79 -18.08 -16.27
CA GLU A 331 -6.56 -18.73 -16.72
C GLU A 331 -5.55 -17.74 -17.33
N TRP A 332 -6.02 -16.66 -17.95
CA TRP A 332 -5.14 -15.63 -18.51
C TRP A 332 -4.49 -14.78 -17.42
N LEU A 333 -5.25 -14.42 -16.38
CA LEU A 333 -4.71 -13.74 -15.19
C LEU A 333 -3.69 -14.64 -14.47
N LYS A 334 -4.00 -15.94 -14.32
CA LYS A 334 -3.08 -16.92 -13.75
C LYS A 334 -1.76 -16.98 -14.53
N LYS A 335 -1.81 -17.06 -15.87
CA LYS A 335 -0.61 -17.01 -16.73
C LYS A 335 0.18 -15.72 -16.54
N GLY A 336 -0.48 -14.58 -16.39
CA GLY A 336 0.19 -13.30 -16.15
C GLY A 336 1.04 -13.31 -14.88
N VAL A 337 0.50 -13.87 -13.79
CA VAL A 337 1.24 -14.07 -12.53
C VAL A 337 2.42 -15.04 -12.72
N GLU A 338 2.16 -16.20 -13.33
CA GLU A 338 3.14 -17.26 -13.48
C GLU A 338 4.22 -16.96 -14.53
N SER A 339 4.02 -15.96 -15.39
CA SER A 339 5.02 -15.49 -16.36
C SER A 339 6.30 -14.95 -15.72
N TRP A 340 6.26 -14.59 -14.43
CA TRP A 340 7.41 -14.15 -13.65
C TRP A 340 8.29 -15.30 -13.11
N GLN A 341 7.84 -16.57 -13.21
CA GLN A 341 8.64 -17.72 -12.72
C GLN A 341 10.08 -17.74 -13.27
N PRO A 342 10.34 -17.54 -14.57
CA PRO A 342 11.71 -17.55 -15.09
C PRO A 342 12.61 -16.46 -14.47
N ALA A 343 12.05 -15.30 -14.12
CA ALA A 343 12.80 -14.23 -13.46
C ALA A 343 13.22 -14.63 -12.04
N PHE A 344 12.35 -15.31 -11.30
CA PHE A 344 12.67 -15.86 -9.98
C PHE A 344 13.62 -17.05 -10.05
N GLU A 345 13.50 -17.90 -11.08
CA GLU A 345 14.45 -19.00 -11.31
C GLU A 345 15.86 -18.46 -11.53
N ALA A 346 16.00 -17.39 -12.31
CA ALA A 346 17.26 -16.66 -12.49
C ALA A 346 17.78 -16.03 -11.19
N ALA A 347 16.88 -15.66 -10.25
CA ALA A 347 17.25 -15.20 -8.92
C ALA A 347 17.62 -16.33 -7.95
N GLY A 348 17.44 -17.60 -8.35
CA GLY A 348 17.74 -18.78 -7.55
C GLY A 348 16.52 -19.43 -6.88
N PHE A 349 15.31 -19.11 -7.31
CA PHE A 349 14.07 -19.65 -6.76
C PHE A 349 13.19 -20.32 -7.82
N LYS A 350 12.86 -21.60 -7.63
CA LYS A 350 11.82 -22.28 -8.41
C LYS A 350 10.50 -22.27 -7.63
N ASN A 351 9.37 -22.29 -8.33
CA ASN A 351 8.04 -22.24 -7.71
C ASN A 351 7.86 -21.04 -6.77
N ALA A 352 8.50 -19.91 -7.09
CA ALA A 352 8.58 -18.76 -6.20
C ALA A 352 7.31 -17.92 -6.19
N ILE A 353 6.63 -17.86 -7.33
CA ILE A 353 5.43 -17.07 -7.56
C ILE A 353 4.37 -17.94 -8.24
N MET A 354 3.13 -17.90 -7.76
CA MET A 354 2.04 -18.69 -8.35
C MET A 354 0.69 -18.00 -8.17
N ALA A 355 -0.26 -18.37 -9.01
CA ALA A 355 -1.65 -17.97 -8.87
C ALA A 355 -2.55 -19.16 -8.49
N LYS A 356 -3.51 -18.89 -7.61
CA LYS A 356 -4.55 -19.83 -7.19
C LYS A 356 -5.91 -19.18 -7.36
N MET A 357 -6.96 -19.97 -7.50
CA MET A 357 -8.31 -19.42 -7.34
C MET A 357 -8.55 -19.11 -5.86
N ALA A 358 -9.25 -18.01 -5.59
CA ALA A 358 -9.81 -17.79 -4.27
C ALA A 358 -10.69 -19.00 -3.88
N PRO A 359 -10.53 -19.54 -2.66
CA PRO A 359 -11.34 -20.67 -2.20
C PRO A 359 -12.82 -20.27 -2.17
N THR A 360 -13.71 -21.24 -2.39
CA THR A 360 -15.14 -21.00 -2.16
C THR A 360 -15.42 -20.91 -0.66
N PRO A 361 -16.55 -20.32 -0.23
CA PRO A 361 -16.95 -20.32 1.17
C PRO A 361 -17.06 -21.73 1.78
N GLU A 362 -17.29 -22.76 0.98
CA GLU A 362 -17.29 -24.16 1.40
C GLU A 362 -15.87 -24.73 1.61
N GLU A 363 -14.89 -24.26 0.83
CA GLU A 363 -13.48 -24.67 0.92
C GLU A 363 -12.76 -23.96 2.08
N ASP A 364 -13.00 -22.65 2.23
CA ASP A 364 -12.47 -21.84 3.32
C ASP A 364 -13.48 -20.72 3.69
N PRO A 365 -14.35 -20.92 4.69
CA PRO A 365 -15.33 -19.93 5.12
C PRO A 365 -14.71 -18.71 5.80
N GLU A 366 -13.41 -18.76 6.17
CA GLU A 366 -12.70 -17.68 6.82
C GLU A 366 -11.86 -16.86 5.83
N PHE A 367 -11.77 -17.27 4.57
CA PHE A 367 -11.08 -16.49 3.54
C PHE A 367 -11.81 -15.17 3.30
N SER A 368 -11.08 -14.07 3.45
CA SER A 368 -11.54 -12.73 3.06
C SER A 368 -10.50 -12.14 2.13
N PRO A 369 -10.89 -11.58 0.98
CA PRO A 369 -9.90 -10.97 0.10
C PRO A 369 -9.26 -9.71 0.71
N GLU A 370 -9.91 -9.06 1.68
CA GLU A 370 -9.42 -7.88 2.41
C GLU A 370 -8.51 -8.23 3.61
N ASP A 371 -8.27 -9.51 3.88
CA ASP A 371 -7.32 -9.94 4.89
C ASP A 371 -5.91 -9.86 4.31
N VAL A 372 -5.06 -9.02 4.93
CA VAL A 372 -3.70 -8.72 4.49
C VAL A 372 -2.80 -9.95 4.35
N ARG A 373 -3.16 -11.11 4.93
CA ARG A 373 -2.43 -12.38 4.74
C ARG A 373 -2.55 -12.93 3.32
N TYR A 374 -3.57 -12.53 2.55
CA TYR A 374 -3.82 -13.00 1.20
C TYR A 374 -3.64 -11.88 0.20
N SER A 375 -2.76 -12.08 -0.79
CA SER A 375 -2.66 -11.15 -1.92
C SER A 375 -3.67 -11.54 -2.99
N VAL A 376 -4.46 -10.59 -3.47
CA VAL A 376 -5.63 -10.87 -4.32
C VAL A 376 -5.58 -10.04 -5.59
N ILE A 377 -5.96 -10.64 -6.72
CA ILE A 377 -6.31 -9.93 -7.95
C ILE A 377 -7.82 -9.77 -7.99
N ARG A 378 -8.28 -8.54 -7.73
CA ARG A 378 -9.69 -8.18 -7.59
C ARG A 378 -10.28 -7.71 -8.90
N TRP A 379 -11.43 -8.26 -9.28
CA TRP A 379 -12.13 -7.84 -10.47
C TRP A 379 -13.19 -6.80 -10.14
N LEU A 380 -12.93 -5.53 -10.47
CA LEU A 380 -13.79 -4.42 -10.08
C LEU A 380 -14.83 -4.10 -11.17
N PRO A 381 -16.14 -4.04 -10.84
CA PRO A 381 -17.20 -3.67 -11.78
C PRO A 381 -17.19 -2.16 -12.03
N SER A 382 -16.19 -1.70 -12.76
CA SER A 382 -15.86 -0.29 -12.93
C SER A 382 -15.67 0.09 -14.39
N THR A 383 -16.10 1.30 -14.72
CA THR A 383 -15.90 1.91 -16.03
C THR A 383 -14.52 2.54 -16.21
N VAL A 384 -13.68 2.56 -15.15
CA VAL A 384 -12.29 3.03 -15.24
C VAL A 384 -11.51 2.11 -16.20
N GLU A 385 -10.80 2.73 -17.12
CA GLU A 385 -10.00 2.04 -18.14
C GLU A 385 -8.55 1.91 -17.67
N ASN A 386 -8.32 1.16 -16.59
CA ASN A 386 -6.98 0.97 -16.05
C ASN A 386 -6.86 -0.32 -15.21
N ALA A 387 -5.67 -0.61 -14.71
CA ALA A 387 -5.42 -1.52 -13.58
C ALA A 387 -4.44 -0.85 -12.59
N SER A 388 -4.30 -1.40 -11.39
CA SER A 388 -3.34 -0.89 -10.40
C SER A 388 -2.87 -2.01 -9.48
N GLY A 389 -1.56 -2.16 -9.30
CA GLY A 389 -0.93 -3.11 -8.38
C GLY A 389 -0.27 -2.45 -7.16
N PRO A 390 -1.04 -1.89 -6.20
CA PRO A 390 -0.48 -1.43 -4.93
C PRO A 390 0.02 -2.60 -4.08
N HIS A 391 0.96 -2.29 -3.18
CA HIS A 391 1.43 -3.22 -2.17
C HIS A 391 1.68 -2.49 -0.85
N ILE A 392 1.59 -3.22 0.25
CA ILE A 392 1.86 -2.71 1.60
C ILE A 392 3.14 -3.35 2.10
N ALA A 393 4.04 -2.52 2.66
CA ALA A 393 5.34 -2.96 3.12
C ALA A 393 5.60 -2.60 4.59
N ASP A 394 6.37 -3.43 5.28
CA ASP A 394 6.90 -3.11 6.60
C ASP A 394 7.83 -1.88 6.50
N PRO A 395 7.50 -0.74 7.12
CA PRO A 395 8.28 0.49 6.99
C PRO A 395 9.67 0.41 7.61
N ARG A 396 9.94 -0.63 8.43
CA ARG A 396 11.24 -0.87 9.04
C ARG A 396 12.24 -1.42 8.02
N THR A 397 11.77 -2.19 7.04
CA THR A 397 12.64 -3.02 6.19
C THR A 397 12.34 -3.00 4.69
N GLY A 398 11.13 -2.59 4.29
CA GLY A 398 10.62 -2.75 2.93
C GLY A 398 10.08 -4.16 2.63
N GLU A 399 9.92 -5.03 3.61
CA GLU A 399 9.26 -6.33 3.39
C GLU A 399 7.82 -6.14 2.92
N ILE A 400 7.50 -6.57 1.69
CA ILE A 400 6.13 -6.59 1.20
C ILE A 400 5.36 -7.66 1.98
N LEU A 401 4.27 -7.23 2.62
CA LEU A 401 3.40 -8.08 3.44
C LEU A 401 2.16 -8.51 2.66
N ASN A 402 1.69 -7.66 1.75
CA ASN A 402 0.46 -7.85 1.00
C ASN A 402 0.46 -7.08 -0.33
N ALA A 403 -0.32 -7.57 -1.29
CA ALA A 403 -0.63 -6.90 -2.53
C ALA A 403 -2.10 -7.11 -2.95
N ASP A 404 -2.78 -6.04 -3.34
CA ASP A 404 -4.18 -6.05 -3.78
C ASP A 404 -4.27 -5.43 -5.19
N ILE A 405 -4.16 -6.27 -6.22
CA ILE A 405 -4.24 -5.80 -7.61
C ILE A 405 -5.69 -5.47 -7.94
N GLN A 406 -5.94 -4.21 -8.28
CA GLN A 406 -7.24 -3.68 -8.70
C GLN A 406 -7.36 -3.76 -10.22
N PHE A 407 -8.15 -4.72 -10.70
CA PHE A 407 -8.37 -4.96 -12.12
C PHE A 407 -9.74 -4.43 -12.53
N TYR A 408 -9.80 -3.24 -13.12
CA TYR A 408 -11.06 -2.60 -13.48
C TYR A 408 -11.62 -3.20 -14.77
N HIS A 409 -12.93 -3.51 -14.79
CA HIS A 409 -13.56 -4.22 -15.91
C HIS A 409 -13.29 -3.58 -17.28
N ASN A 410 -13.34 -2.24 -17.37
CA ASN A 410 -13.13 -1.53 -18.63
C ASN A 410 -11.66 -1.38 -19.05
N VAL A 411 -10.69 -1.98 -18.34
CA VAL A 411 -9.32 -2.13 -18.88
C VAL A 411 -9.32 -2.83 -20.25
N MET A 412 -10.33 -3.66 -20.51
CA MET A 412 -10.55 -4.30 -21.82
C MET A 412 -10.79 -3.27 -22.94
N ASN A 413 -11.39 -2.11 -22.67
CA ASN A 413 -11.52 -1.04 -23.67
C ASN A 413 -10.14 -0.51 -24.05
N LEU A 414 -9.32 -0.18 -23.05
CA LEU A 414 -7.98 0.32 -23.24
C LEU A 414 -7.13 -0.66 -24.07
N GLN A 415 -7.16 -1.94 -23.70
CA GLN A 415 -6.44 -3.00 -24.42
C GLN A 415 -6.98 -3.19 -25.84
N ARG A 416 -8.31 -3.19 -26.02
CA ARG A 416 -8.95 -3.28 -27.34
C ARG A 416 -8.49 -2.15 -28.25
N ASP A 417 -8.60 -0.91 -27.78
CA ASP A 417 -8.39 0.27 -28.60
C ASP A 417 -6.89 0.43 -28.92
N TRP A 418 -6.01 0.22 -27.93
CA TRP A 418 -4.57 0.20 -28.17
C TRP A 418 -4.17 -0.89 -29.15
N TYR A 419 -4.61 -2.14 -28.96
CA TYR A 419 -4.20 -3.23 -29.84
C TYR A 419 -4.78 -3.09 -31.25
N PHE A 420 -6.04 -2.66 -31.37
CA PHE A 420 -6.66 -2.36 -32.66
C PHE A 420 -5.84 -1.34 -33.45
N VAL A 421 -5.47 -0.22 -32.81
CA VAL A 421 -4.72 0.87 -33.45
C VAL A 421 -3.28 0.46 -33.75
N GLN A 422 -2.61 -0.21 -32.82
CA GLN A 422 -1.18 -0.48 -32.87
C GLN A 422 -0.82 -1.73 -33.66
N ALA A 423 -1.64 -2.77 -33.60
CA ALA A 423 -1.33 -4.10 -34.16
C ALA A 423 -2.39 -4.62 -35.15
N GLY A 424 -3.50 -3.90 -35.36
CA GLY A 424 -4.57 -4.30 -36.30
C GLY A 424 -4.13 -4.61 -37.74
N PRO A 425 -3.15 -3.88 -38.33
CA PRO A 425 -2.59 -4.23 -39.63
C PRO A 425 -1.88 -5.60 -39.65
N LEU A 426 -1.32 -6.05 -38.53
CA LEU A 426 -0.53 -7.28 -38.41
C LEU A 426 -1.36 -8.48 -37.95
N ASP A 427 -2.39 -8.26 -37.14
CA ASP A 427 -3.24 -9.32 -36.58
C ASP A 427 -4.67 -9.24 -37.14
N PRO A 428 -5.07 -10.13 -38.07
CA PRO A 428 -6.42 -10.16 -38.62
C PRO A 428 -7.53 -10.30 -37.57
N ARG A 429 -7.25 -10.91 -36.41
CA ARG A 429 -8.23 -11.05 -35.31
C ARG A 429 -8.65 -9.69 -34.74
N ALA A 430 -7.79 -8.68 -34.82
CA ALA A 430 -8.08 -7.35 -34.32
C ALA A 430 -8.95 -6.52 -35.26
N ARG A 431 -9.12 -6.91 -36.52
CA ARG A 431 -9.85 -6.12 -37.54
C ARG A 431 -11.38 -6.20 -37.41
N LYS A 432 -11.89 -6.99 -36.45
CA LYS A 432 -13.32 -7.13 -36.16
C LYS A 432 -13.55 -6.97 -34.66
N LEU A 433 -14.50 -6.11 -34.31
CA LEU A 433 -14.95 -5.95 -32.93
C LEU A 433 -16.25 -6.74 -32.67
N PRO A 434 -16.46 -7.27 -31.45
CA PRO A 434 -15.48 -7.33 -30.34
C PRO A 434 -14.29 -8.25 -30.70
N LEU A 435 -13.14 -8.01 -30.07
CA LEU A 435 -11.97 -8.89 -30.21
C LEU A 435 -12.35 -10.32 -29.75
N PRO A 436 -11.80 -11.36 -30.39
CA PRO A 436 -12.03 -12.73 -29.93
C PRO A 436 -11.41 -12.95 -28.55
N ASP A 437 -11.98 -13.90 -27.80
CA ASP A 437 -11.63 -14.12 -26.39
C ASP A 437 -10.17 -14.56 -26.20
N ASP A 438 -9.58 -15.28 -27.14
CA ASP A 438 -8.16 -15.67 -27.10
C ASP A 438 -7.24 -14.45 -27.18
N LEU A 439 -7.57 -13.49 -28.05
CA LEU A 439 -6.81 -12.25 -28.19
C LEU A 439 -7.00 -11.37 -26.95
N MET A 440 -8.25 -11.09 -26.54
CA MET A 440 -8.49 -10.28 -25.34
C MET A 440 -7.84 -10.90 -24.10
N GLY A 441 -7.96 -12.21 -23.93
CA GLY A 441 -7.29 -12.95 -22.86
C GLY A 441 -5.78 -12.74 -22.84
N ARG A 442 -5.11 -12.82 -23.99
CA ARG A 442 -3.66 -12.54 -24.09
C ARG A 442 -3.30 -11.10 -23.70
N LEU A 443 -4.16 -10.12 -24.00
CA LEU A 443 -3.94 -8.73 -23.57
C LEU A 443 -4.13 -8.56 -22.06
N LEU A 444 -5.09 -9.27 -21.46
CA LEU A 444 -5.28 -9.26 -20.00
C LEU A 444 -4.14 -9.99 -19.26
N GLU A 445 -3.56 -11.04 -19.86
CA GLU A 445 -2.34 -11.69 -19.37
C GLU A 445 -1.18 -10.68 -19.28
N PHE A 446 -0.99 -9.84 -20.32
CA PHE A 446 0.02 -8.78 -20.32
C PHE A 446 -0.22 -7.75 -19.21
N VAL A 447 -1.45 -7.24 -19.08
CA VAL A 447 -1.78 -6.27 -18.01
C VAL A 447 -1.52 -6.90 -16.63
N THR A 448 -1.93 -8.14 -16.44
CA THR A 448 -1.73 -8.86 -15.17
C THR A 448 -0.24 -9.00 -14.84
N ALA A 449 0.59 -9.40 -15.81
CA ALA A 449 2.03 -9.49 -15.62
C ALA A 449 2.67 -8.14 -15.28
N HIS A 450 2.20 -7.04 -15.89
CA HIS A 450 2.64 -5.68 -15.57
C HIS A 450 2.29 -5.27 -14.12
N GLU A 451 1.03 -5.46 -13.71
CA GLU A 451 0.61 -5.11 -12.35
C GLU A 451 1.30 -5.98 -11.29
N VAL A 452 1.55 -7.26 -11.59
CA VAL A 452 2.37 -8.13 -10.73
C VAL A 452 3.78 -7.57 -10.59
N GLY A 453 4.36 -6.96 -11.62
CA GLY A 453 5.65 -6.29 -11.51
C GLY A 453 5.67 -5.19 -10.44
N HIS A 454 4.62 -4.37 -10.37
CA HIS A 454 4.47 -3.37 -9.31
C HIS A 454 4.40 -3.97 -7.91
N THR A 455 3.69 -5.08 -7.76
CA THR A 455 3.56 -5.78 -6.47
C THR A 455 4.80 -6.60 -6.11
N LEU A 456 5.74 -6.80 -7.04
CA LEU A 456 7.08 -7.34 -6.79
C LEU A 456 8.10 -6.26 -6.41
N GLY A 457 7.70 -4.99 -6.41
CA GLY A 457 8.54 -3.85 -6.04
C GLY A 457 9.05 -3.03 -7.22
N PHE A 458 8.65 -3.33 -8.47
CA PHE A 458 9.18 -2.63 -9.64
C PHE A 458 8.35 -1.38 -10.00
N PRO A 459 8.96 -0.18 -10.10
CA PRO A 459 8.34 0.97 -10.73
C PRO A 459 8.39 0.83 -12.25
N HIS A 460 7.74 1.77 -12.96
CA HIS A 460 7.89 1.87 -14.41
C HIS A 460 9.35 2.13 -14.81
N ASN A 461 9.81 1.49 -15.89
CA ASN A 461 11.10 1.77 -16.51
C ASN A 461 10.90 2.53 -17.83
N MET A 462 10.86 3.86 -17.74
CA MET A 462 10.63 4.76 -18.89
C MET A 462 11.80 4.77 -19.88
N LYS A 463 12.93 4.16 -19.53
CA LYS A 463 14.13 4.09 -20.40
C LYS A 463 14.10 2.89 -21.33
N ALA A 464 13.41 1.82 -20.95
CA ALA A 464 13.72 0.47 -21.42
C ALA A 464 13.70 0.37 -22.95
N SER A 465 12.61 0.75 -23.62
CA SER A 465 12.45 0.66 -25.08
C SER A 465 13.54 1.41 -25.85
N SER A 466 14.06 2.51 -25.32
CA SER A 466 15.15 3.27 -25.97
C SER A 466 16.52 2.57 -25.91
N MET A 467 16.64 1.48 -25.16
CA MET A 467 17.90 0.74 -25.00
C MET A 467 18.11 -0.39 -26.02
N TYR A 468 17.08 -0.75 -26.80
CA TYR A 468 17.24 -1.67 -27.92
C TYR A 468 17.62 -0.92 -29.20
N PRO A 469 18.51 -1.48 -30.05
CA PRO A 469 18.80 -0.90 -31.35
C PRO A 469 17.55 -0.87 -32.23
N GLN A 470 17.32 0.24 -32.94
CA GLN A 470 16.11 0.46 -33.73
C GLN A 470 15.93 -0.59 -34.84
N GLU A 471 17.02 -1.04 -35.45
CA GLU A 471 17.01 -2.07 -36.48
C GLU A 471 16.57 -3.45 -35.97
N LYS A 472 16.61 -3.66 -34.65
CA LYS A 472 16.25 -4.94 -34.03
C LYS A 472 14.78 -5.05 -33.65
N VAL A 473 14.08 -3.94 -33.45
CA VAL A 473 12.66 -3.97 -33.04
C VAL A 473 11.69 -4.39 -34.16
N ARG A 474 12.22 -4.71 -35.35
CA ARG A 474 11.48 -5.30 -36.49
C ARG A 474 12.01 -6.67 -36.91
N ASP A 475 13.11 -7.14 -36.31
CA ASP A 475 13.75 -8.40 -36.68
C ASP A 475 13.03 -9.58 -35.99
N PRO A 476 12.45 -10.54 -36.74
CA PRO A 476 11.64 -11.61 -36.14
C PRO A 476 12.41 -12.48 -35.14
N GLN A 477 13.68 -12.80 -35.43
CA GLN A 477 14.49 -13.64 -34.54
C GLN A 477 14.84 -12.92 -33.24
N TRP A 478 15.16 -11.63 -33.33
CA TRP A 478 15.38 -10.77 -32.17
C TRP A 478 14.11 -10.66 -31.35
N LEU A 479 12.98 -10.29 -31.97
CA LEU A 479 11.72 -10.11 -31.26
C LEU A 479 11.26 -11.40 -30.58
N HIS A 480 11.45 -12.56 -31.21
CA HIS A 480 11.13 -13.85 -30.60
C HIS A 480 11.99 -14.17 -29.37
N LYS A 481 13.25 -13.73 -29.34
CA LYS A 481 14.16 -13.97 -28.22
C LYS A 481 14.09 -12.90 -27.13
N MET A 482 14.08 -11.64 -27.53
CA MET A 482 14.35 -10.48 -26.67
C MET A 482 13.10 -9.61 -26.41
N GLY A 483 12.04 -9.79 -27.19
CA GLY A 483 10.91 -8.86 -27.25
C GLY A 483 11.29 -7.53 -27.92
N HIS A 484 10.34 -6.59 -27.98
CA HIS A 484 10.57 -5.23 -28.50
C HIS A 484 10.96 -4.21 -27.43
N THR A 485 10.76 -4.54 -26.15
CA THR A 485 11.23 -3.74 -25.02
C THR A 485 11.93 -4.64 -23.99
N PRO A 486 13.01 -4.17 -23.33
CA PRO A 486 13.69 -4.91 -22.28
C PRO A 486 12.86 -5.21 -21.03
N SER A 487 11.81 -4.43 -20.78
CA SER A 487 11.03 -4.49 -19.54
C SER A 487 9.55 -4.41 -19.82
N ILE A 488 8.78 -5.30 -19.22
CA ILE A 488 7.31 -5.22 -19.22
C ILE A 488 6.81 -3.96 -18.48
N MET A 489 7.65 -3.36 -17.62
CA MET A 489 7.35 -2.15 -16.85
C MET A 489 7.49 -0.86 -17.68
N ASP A 490 7.82 -0.97 -18.96
CA ASP A 490 7.85 0.14 -19.91
C ASP A 490 6.45 0.51 -20.41
N TYR A 491 6.31 1.74 -20.92
CA TYR A 491 5.11 2.22 -21.61
C TYR A 491 5.11 1.88 -23.10
N SER A 492 6.17 1.25 -23.60
CA SER A 492 6.15 0.55 -24.88
C SER A 492 5.18 -0.65 -24.82
N ARG A 493 3.89 -0.39 -25.07
CA ARG A 493 2.80 -1.38 -25.11
C ARG A 493 2.97 -2.32 -26.32
N PHE A 494 2.19 -2.22 -27.39
CA PHE A 494 2.31 -3.16 -28.51
C PHE A 494 3.36 -2.69 -29.52
N ASN A 495 4.06 -3.61 -30.17
CA ASN A 495 5.07 -3.28 -31.17
C ASN A 495 4.42 -2.83 -32.50
N TYR A 496 4.03 -1.57 -32.58
CA TYR A 496 3.43 -0.97 -33.78
C TYR A 496 4.45 -0.57 -34.87
N VAL A 497 5.75 -0.78 -34.63
CA VAL A 497 6.81 -0.43 -35.59
C VAL A 497 6.95 -1.51 -36.66
N VAL A 498 6.64 -2.76 -36.32
CA VAL A 498 6.60 -3.91 -37.23
C VAL A 498 5.59 -3.67 -38.35
N GLN A 499 5.96 -4.06 -39.57
CA GLN A 499 5.11 -4.02 -40.77
C GLN A 499 4.82 -5.44 -41.28
N PRO A 500 3.75 -5.63 -42.08
CA PRO A 500 3.37 -6.97 -42.57
C PRO A 500 4.51 -7.71 -43.30
N GLU A 501 5.39 -6.98 -43.98
CA GLU A 501 6.52 -7.55 -44.72
C GLU A 501 7.61 -8.12 -43.81
N ASP A 502 7.66 -7.70 -42.53
CA ASP A 502 8.65 -8.21 -41.56
C ASP A 502 8.34 -9.64 -41.13
N GLN A 503 7.11 -10.14 -41.34
CA GLN A 503 6.68 -11.51 -41.02
C GLN A 503 6.88 -11.91 -39.55
N VAL A 504 6.73 -10.95 -38.63
CA VAL A 504 6.82 -11.19 -37.18
C VAL A 504 5.55 -11.91 -36.69
N PRO A 505 5.68 -12.97 -35.88
CA PRO A 505 4.53 -13.63 -35.25
C PRO A 505 3.73 -12.69 -34.34
N VAL A 506 2.41 -12.81 -34.33
CA VAL A 506 1.51 -11.89 -33.59
C VAL A 506 1.74 -11.94 -32.07
N GLU A 507 2.18 -13.09 -31.54
CA GLU A 507 2.54 -13.28 -30.14
C GLU A 507 3.75 -12.44 -29.69
N ASP A 508 4.63 -12.08 -30.63
CA ASP A 508 5.83 -11.27 -30.39
C ASP A 508 5.55 -9.76 -30.50
N LEU A 509 4.31 -9.37 -30.77
CA LEU A 509 3.86 -7.97 -30.76
C LEU A 509 3.49 -7.47 -29.36
N VAL A 510 3.24 -8.39 -28.42
CA VAL A 510 2.80 -8.07 -27.06
C VAL A 510 3.99 -8.18 -26.09
N PRO A 511 4.19 -7.19 -25.18
CA PRO A 511 5.27 -7.27 -24.21
C PRO A 511 5.17 -8.53 -23.34
N ARG A 512 6.32 -8.91 -22.82
CA ARG A 512 6.51 -10.01 -21.88
C ARG A 512 7.63 -9.65 -20.91
N ILE A 513 7.83 -10.49 -19.90
CA ILE A 513 8.98 -10.38 -18.99
C ILE A 513 10.25 -10.38 -19.82
N GLY A 514 10.96 -9.25 -19.82
CA GLY A 514 12.14 -9.02 -20.63
C GLY A 514 13.45 -9.18 -19.85
N PRO A 515 14.60 -9.02 -20.52
CA PRO A 515 15.90 -9.18 -19.89
C PRO A 515 16.15 -8.21 -18.72
N TYR A 516 15.60 -6.99 -18.77
CA TYR A 516 15.70 -6.05 -17.64
C TYR A 516 14.94 -6.59 -16.42
N ASP A 517 13.72 -7.11 -16.61
CA ASP A 517 12.88 -7.61 -15.52
C ASP A 517 13.54 -8.81 -14.82
N VAL A 518 14.11 -9.73 -15.61
CA VAL A 518 14.87 -10.88 -15.12
C VAL A 518 16.11 -10.42 -14.33
N TRP A 519 16.86 -9.45 -14.88
CA TRP A 519 18.06 -8.93 -14.23
C TRP A 519 17.75 -8.15 -12.94
N ALA A 520 16.72 -7.31 -12.94
CA ALA A 520 16.27 -6.57 -11.77
C ALA A 520 15.73 -7.52 -10.68
N THR A 521 15.05 -8.60 -11.08
CA THR A 521 14.62 -9.67 -10.16
C THR A 521 15.83 -10.35 -9.52
N LYS A 522 16.86 -10.71 -10.30
CA LYS A 522 18.13 -11.24 -9.76
C LYS A 522 18.77 -10.25 -8.78
N TRP A 523 18.89 -8.98 -9.17
CA TRP A 523 19.47 -7.95 -8.32
C TRP A 523 18.70 -7.75 -7.01
N GLY A 524 17.36 -7.83 -7.01
CA GLY A 524 16.52 -7.61 -5.82
C GLY A 524 16.28 -8.84 -4.95
N TYR A 525 16.28 -10.04 -5.54
CA TYR A 525 15.85 -11.27 -4.87
C TYR A 525 16.95 -12.30 -4.66
N THR A 526 18.08 -12.27 -5.39
CA THR A 526 19.16 -13.23 -5.14
C THR A 526 19.74 -13.05 -3.73
N PRO A 527 19.79 -14.13 -2.91
CA PRO A 527 20.40 -14.08 -1.58
C PRO A 527 21.92 -13.89 -1.66
N ILE A 528 22.46 -12.95 -0.87
CA ILE A 528 23.90 -12.77 -0.69
C ILE A 528 24.28 -13.43 0.63
N VAL A 529 24.54 -14.74 0.61
CA VAL A 529 24.65 -15.58 1.82
C VAL A 529 25.78 -15.19 2.78
N THR A 530 26.77 -14.45 2.29
CA THR A 530 27.90 -13.95 3.09
C THR A 530 27.58 -12.67 3.84
N ALA A 531 26.57 -11.90 3.42
CA ALA A 531 26.19 -10.66 4.08
C ALA A 531 25.34 -10.92 5.33
N ARG A 532 25.53 -10.08 6.35
CA ARG A 532 24.79 -10.06 7.62
C ARG A 532 24.10 -8.74 7.87
N SER A 533 24.33 -7.73 7.03
CA SER A 533 23.72 -6.42 7.07
C SER A 533 23.48 -5.87 5.66
N ALA A 534 22.63 -4.85 5.55
CA ALA A 534 22.37 -4.18 4.27
C ALA A 534 23.62 -3.52 3.69
N ASP A 535 24.50 -2.99 4.55
CA ASP A 535 25.78 -2.40 4.17
C ASP A 535 26.77 -3.44 3.61
N GLU A 536 26.77 -4.66 4.14
CA GLU A 536 27.60 -5.76 3.64
C GLU A 536 27.16 -6.26 2.25
N GLU A 537 25.89 -6.07 1.87
CA GLU A 537 25.43 -6.38 0.50
C GLU A 537 25.98 -5.40 -0.54
N LYS A 538 26.27 -4.15 -0.13
CA LYS A 538 26.53 -3.03 -1.04
C LYS A 538 27.63 -3.26 -2.07
N PRO A 539 28.82 -3.84 -1.74
CA PRO A 539 29.85 -4.09 -2.76
C PRO A 539 29.40 -5.04 -3.86
N THR A 540 28.70 -6.13 -3.48
CA THR A 540 28.16 -7.11 -4.41
C THR A 540 27.05 -6.51 -5.27
N LEU A 541 26.14 -5.74 -4.65
CA LEU A 541 25.05 -5.07 -5.36
C LEU A 541 25.56 -3.99 -6.32
N ASP A 542 26.60 -3.24 -5.97
CA ASP A 542 27.25 -2.29 -6.88
C ASP A 542 27.85 -3.02 -8.08
N GLN A 543 28.54 -4.13 -7.85
CA GLN A 543 29.11 -4.95 -8.92
C GLN A 543 28.03 -5.44 -9.88
N TRP A 544 26.91 -5.99 -9.37
CA TRP A 544 25.80 -6.44 -10.20
C TRP A 544 25.14 -5.28 -10.96
N ALA A 545 24.93 -4.13 -10.30
CA ALA A 545 24.34 -2.95 -10.93
C ALA A 545 25.20 -2.40 -12.08
N ARG A 546 26.53 -2.57 -12.03
CA ARG A 546 27.46 -2.17 -13.11
C ARG A 546 27.38 -3.04 -14.35
N GLU A 547 26.69 -4.18 -14.34
CA GLU A 547 26.43 -4.97 -15.55
C GLU A 547 25.75 -4.13 -16.65
N GLN A 548 25.02 -3.08 -16.28
CA GLN A 548 24.41 -2.12 -17.22
C GLN A 548 25.42 -1.27 -18.02
N ASP A 549 26.67 -1.16 -17.55
CA ASP A 549 27.70 -0.36 -18.22
C ASP A 549 28.06 -1.01 -19.56
N ALA A 550 28.09 -2.35 -19.57
CA ALA A 550 28.29 -3.18 -20.76
C ALA A 550 26.98 -3.56 -21.46
N THR A 551 25.85 -3.54 -20.74
CA THR A 551 24.56 -4.04 -21.24
C THR A 551 23.51 -2.92 -21.23
N PRO A 552 23.33 -2.15 -22.32
CA PRO A 552 22.47 -0.97 -22.33
C PRO A 552 21.03 -1.23 -21.87
N TRP A 553 20.47 -2.39 -22.21
CA TRP A 553 19.11 -2.77 -21.84
C TRP A 553 18.92 -3.19 -20.37
N TYR A 554 19.95 -3.07 -19.53
CA TYR A 554 19.82 -3.13 -18.06
C TYR A 554 19.69 -1.75 -17.40
N ARG A 555 19.60 -0.67 -18.20
CA ARG A 555 19.48 0.69 -17.67
C ARG A 555 18.05 1.02 -17.26
N PHE A 556 17.95 1.87 -16.26
CA PHE A 556 16.69 2.29 -15.65
C PHE A 556 16.54 3.82 -15.63
N THR A 557 15.31 4.31 -15.77
CA THR A 557 14.87 5.65 -15.34
C THR A 557 13.36 5.64 -15.07
N THR A 558 12.88 6.51 -14.18
CA THR A 558 11.46 6.80 -14.01
C THR A 558 10.99 8.05 -14.76
N ALA A 559 11.92 8.83 -15.33
CA ALA A 559 11.67 10.10 -16.01
C ALA A 559 12.49 10.25 -17.30
#